data_AF-A0A023EUQ7-F1
#
_entry.id   AF-A0A023EUQ7-F1
#
_cell.length_a   1.000
_cell.length_b   1.000
_cell.length_c   1.000
_cell.angle_alpha   90.00
_cell.angle_beta   90.00
_cell.angle_gamma   90.00
#
_symmetry.space_group_name_H-M   'P 1'
#
loop_
_entity.id
_entity.type
_entity.pdbx_description
1 polymer ?
#
loop_
_entity_poly.entity_id
_entity_poly.type
_entity_poly.pdbx_seq_one_letter_code
_entity_poly.pdbx_strand_id
1 'polypeptide(L)'
;RKALLEKNEELKKQQEKLIDDYSVKLEKLEQEKYILKRQLEISSSENDAIILELQTDIKQFKQKLDLQEQLMRQMEREKNLLIEELTAQNTRLSNELKKANATELQLSAQLQEIKEQCNRRTLSIQDHVSSLESLKNELRMILEKKNDLENRLHMTATEKETLSVALNEASERIHILERSTMEQDTKYQMTVQTLDRLERENGTLSERLESFDSQRSHPSDPHHSSLLQEMNGEDDSMMIDGSGANNDEATILLYKEAQSVYKQLKTLCQTLRNTHHDDDSGLHSDMSFSSMDNTSSSAPQSVDAGLGPSTGPSPHSSGPVGINGRGPEKFHRGMLSSAADELVHIIMNMDAMQFKTMFEQTRSMLIDQEEDLKKKTDLIMQLESKLSVQDIELQSAIEERNQARHDASDSSLAQDETVIQARKDRDAAIERRTKAEVELAKNRVELMQANSQLLEAIQQKVELLQQLEQWQIDMHELIEEQMKNKLNNETSTKPHTPQRPSSQQTGSSGSSSAGSSASNRKSRLLDLFYHR
;
A
#
# COMPACT_ATOMS: atom_id res chain seq x y z
N ARG A 1 103.55 -113.22 -76.52
CA ARG A 1 103.41 -111.94 -77.27
C ARG A 1 101.96 -111.65 -77.66
N LYS A 2 101.22 -112.60 -78.27
CA LYS A 2 99.81 -112.41 -78.68
C LYS A 2 98.83 -112.22 -77.50
N ALA A 3 98.90 -113.05 -76.45
CA ALA A 3 98.04 -112.90 -75.26
C ALA A 3 98.27 -111.60 -74.45
N LEU A 4 99.48 -111.04 -74.49
CA LEU A 4 99.77 -109.74 -73.87
C LEU A 4 99.21 -108.56 -74.68
N LEU A 5 99.13 -108.70 -76.01
CA LEU A 5 98.47 -107.72 -76.87
C LEU A 5 96.95 -107.76 -76.67
N GLU A 6 96.36 -108.96 -76.62
CA GLU A 6 94.92 -109.15 -76.38
C GLU A 6 94.49 -108.62 -75.00
N LYS A 7 95.29 -108.86 -73.95
CA LYS A 7 95.04 -108.29 -72.61
C LYS A 7 95.23 -106.77 -72.57
N ASN A 8 96.15 -106.20 -73.36
CA ASN A 8 96.29 -104.75 -73.50
C ASN A 8 95.12 -104.14 -74.29
N GLU A 9 94.64 -104.80 -75.34
CA GLU A 9 93.44 -104.39 -76.06
C GLU A 9 92.20 -104.47 -75.18
N GLU A 10 92.06 -105.52 -74.37
CA GLU A 10 90.96 -105.67 -73.43
C GLU A 10 91.02 -104.62 -72.30
N LEU A 11 92.21 -104.35 -71.75
CA LEU A 11 92.43 -103.24 -70.81
C LEU A 11 92.10 -101.88 -71.44
N LYS A 12 92.49 -101.65 -72.69
CA LYS A 12 92.19 -100.42 -73.42
C LYS A 12 90.68 -100.27 -73.65
N LYS A 13 89.99 -101.35 -74.00
CA LYS A 13 88.54 -101.38 -74.19
C LYS A 13 87.78 -101.17 -72.86
N GLN A 14 88.29 -101.72 -71.77
CA GLN A 14 87.78 -101.44 -70.41
C GLN A 14 88.02 -99.99 -70.01
N GLN A 15 89.19 -99.43 -70.35
CA GLN A 15 89.51 -98.02 -70.10
C GLN A 15 88.62 -97.08 -70.91
N GLU A 16 88.39 -97.36 -72.18
CA GLU A 16 87.44 -96.61 -73.04
C GLU A 16 86.03 -96.68 -72.47
N LYS A 17 85.54 -97.87 -72.10
CA LYS A 17 84.22 -98.03 -71.48
C LYS A 17 84.09 -97.24 -70.17
N LEU A 18 85.15 -97.24 -69.35
CA LEU A 18 85.18 -96.49 -68.10
C LEU A 18 85.16 -94.97 -68.37
N ILE A 19 85.88 -94.50 -69.39
CA ILE A 19 85.86 -93.10 -69.83
C ILE A 19 84.46 -92.71 -70.31
N ASP A 20 83.81 -93.57 -71.10
CA ASP A 20 82.43 -93.35 -71.58
C ASP A 20 81.44 -93.30 -70.41
N ASP A 21 81.54 -94.24 -69.46
CA ASP A 21 80.69 -94.27 -68.26
C ASP A 21 80.89 -93.01 -67.39
N TYR A 22 82.14 -92.55 -67.23
CA TYR A 22 82.43 -91.29 -66.53
C TYR A 22 81.94 -90.08 -67.31
N SER A 23 82.04 -90.08 -68.64
CA SER A 23 81.54 -89.01 -69.51
C SER A 23 80.03 -88.86 -69.39
N VAL A 24 79.27 -89.95 -69.51
CA VAL A 24 77.80 -89.96 -69.34
C VAL A 24 77.41 -89.52 -67.94
N LYS A 25 78.15 -89.94 -66.90
CA LYS A 25 77.87 -89.51 -65.52
C LYS A 25 78.15 -88.03 -65.31
N LEU A 26 79.20 -87.51 -65.93
CA LEU A 26 79.56 -86.09 -65.89
C LEU A 26 78.48 -85.26 -66.60
N GLU A 27 78.02 -85.70 -67.77
CA GLU A 27 76.92 -85.08 -68.50
C GLU A 27 75.62 -85.06 -67.68
N LYS A 28 75.26 -86.19 -67.04
CA LYS A 28 74.09 -86.24 -66.13
C LYS A 28 74.21 -85.27 -64.96
N LEU A 29 75.38 -85.22 -64.32
CA LEU A 29 75.62 -84.28 -63.21
C LEU A 29 75.57 -82.82 -63.67
N GLU A 30 76.05 -82.52 -64.88
CA GLU A 30 75.93 -81.19 -65.46
C GLU A 30 74.46 -80.84 -65.73
N GLN A 31 73.70 -81.75 -66.34
CA GLN A 31 72.26 -81.57 -66.56
C GLN A 31 71.51 -81.35 -65.24
N GLU A 32 71.74 -82.19 -64.22
CA GLU A 32 71.15 -82.04 -62.88
C GLU A 32 71.52 -80.70 -62.25
N LYS A 33 72.79 -80.29 -62.35
CA LYS A 33 73.25 -78.97 -61.87
C LYS A 33 72.54 -77.83 -62.58
N TYR A 34 72.34 -77.90 -63.89
CA TYR A 34 71.61 -76.87 -64.64
C TYR A 34 70.13 -76.83 -64.25
N ILE A 35 69.48 -77.99 -64.08
CA ILE A 35 68.09 -78.07 -63.65
C ILE A 35 67.93 -77.50 -62.24
N LEU A 36 68.78 -77.89 -61.28
CA LEU A 36 68.74 -77.40 -59.91
C LEU A 36 68.97 -75.88 -59.84
N LYS A 37 69.91 -75.35 -60.61
CA LYS A 37 70.13 -73.90 -60.70
C LYS A 37 68.89 -73.18 -61.22
N ARG A 38 68.27 -73.70 -62.28
CA ARG A 38 67.06 -73.11 -62.85
C ARG A 38 65.89 -73.18 -61.86
N GLN A 39 65.75 -74.30 -61.15
CA GLN A 39 64.69 -74.47 -60.16
C GLN A 39 64.89 -73.54 -58.94
N LEU A 40 66.14 -73.35 -58.50
CA LEU A 40 66.47 -72.37 -57.48
C LEU A 40 66.17 -70.94 -57.95
N GLU A 41 66.48 -70.61 -59.20
CA GLU A 41 66.20 -69.30 -59.78
C GLU A 41 64.69 -69.03 -59.88
N ILE A 42 63.89 -70.00 -60.34
CA ILE A 42 62.43 -69.91 -60.39
C ILE A 42 61.85 -69.74 -58.98
N SER A 43 62.27 -70.56 -58.00
CA SER A 43 61.79 -70.42 -56.64
C SER A 43 62.22 -69.10 -56.01
N SER A 44 63.41 -68.59 -56.33
CA SER A 44 63.86 -67.27 -55.90
C SER A 44 62.98 -66.16 -56.47
N SER A 45 62.66 -66.21 -57.77
CA SER A 45 61.84 -65.17 -58.41
C SER A 45 60.39 -65.20 -57.92
N GLU A 46 59.83 -66.39 -57.65
CA GLU A 46 58.52 -66.56 -57.03
C GLU A 46 58.50 -65.97 -55.61
N ASN A 47 59.53 -66.24 -54.80
CA ASN A 47 59.66 -65.66 -53.46
C ASN A 47 59.79 -64.12 -53.53
N ASP A 48 60.58 -63.59 -54.46
CA ASP A 48 60.73 -62.15 -54.66
C ASP A 48 59.40 -61.50 -55.08
N ALA A 49 58.60 -62.17 -55.93
CA ALA A 49 57.27 -61.71 -56.32
C ALA A 49 56.32 -61.65 -55.11
N ILE A 50 56.28 -62.70 -54.28
CA ILE A 50 55.46 -62.74 -53.06
C ILE A 50 55.90 -61.64 -52.07
N ILE A 51 57.21 -61.43 -51.91
CA ILE A 51 57.74 -60.36 -51.06
C ILE A 51 57.27 -58.99 -51.56
N LEU A 52 57.29 -58.75 -52.88
CA LEU A 52 56.82 -57.49 -53.47
C LEU A 52 55.31 -57.28 -53.28
N GLU A 53 54.50 -58.33 -53.41
CA GLU A 53 53.06 -58.28 -53.12
C GLU A 53 52.80 -57.92 -51.65
N LEU A 54 53.42 -58.65 -50.72
CA LEU A 54 53.29 -58.38 -49.28
C LEU A 54 53.79 -56.98 -48.90
N GLN A 55 54.88 -56.51 -49.50
CA GLN A 55 55.36 -55.14 -49.30
C GLN A 55 54.35 -54.10 -49.82
N THR A 56 53.67 -54.38 -50.92
CA THR A 56 52.63 -53.53 -51.47
C THR A 56 51.41 -53.50 -50.55
N ASP A 57 50.97 -54.66 -50.06
CA ASP A 57 49.86 -54.76 -49.10
C ASP A 57 50.16 -54.04 -47.80
N ILE A 58 51.36 -54.19 -47.23
CA ILE A 58 51.79 -53.46 -46.04
C ILE A 58 51.74 -51.95 -46.28
N LYS A 59 52.20 -51.47 -47.46
CA LYS A 59 52.11 -50.04 -47.81
C LYS A 59 50.66 -49.59 -47.91
N GLN A 60 49.78 -50.36 -48.53
CA GLN A 60 48.36 -50.04 -48.63
C GLN A 60 47.67 -50.02 -47.26
N PHE A 61 47.95 -50.99 -46.39
CA PHE A 61 47.38 -51.02 -45.03
C PHE A 61 47.87 -49.85 -44.19
N LYS A 62 49.16 -49.47 -44.30
CA LYS A 62 49.68 -48.26 -43.64
C LYS A 62 48.97 -47.01 -44.12
N GLN A 63 48.81 -46.83 -45.43
CA GLN A 63 48.08 -45.68 -45.98
C GLN A 63 46.61 -45.65 -45.52
N LYS A 64 45.92 -46.80 -45.49
CA LYS A 64 44.54 -46.89 -44.98
C LYS A 64 44.46 -46.55 -43.50
N LEU A 65 45.41 -47.01 -42.69
CA LEU A 65 45.49 -46.70 -41.26
C LEU A 65 45.73 -45.20 -41.05
N ASP A 66 46.67 -44.60 -41.76
CA ASP A 66 46.98 -43.17 -41.68
C ASP A 66 45.76 -42.31 -42.06
N LEU A 67 45.05 -42.67 -43.13
CA LEU A 67 43.81 -42.01 -43.55
C LEU A 67 42.70 -42.15 -42.51
N GLN A 68 42.55 -43.34 -41.92
CA GLN A 68 41.56 -43.57 -40.86
C GLN A 68 41.88 -42.77 -39.60
N GLU A 69 43.15 -42.70 -39.19
CA GLU A 69 43.58 -41.85 -38.07
C GLU A 69 43.32 -40.37 -38.32
N GLN A 70 43.59 -39.88 -39.53
CA GLN A 70 43.31 -38.50 -39.91
C GLN A 70 41.81 -38.19 -39.86
N LEU A 71 40.98 -39.10 -40.37
CA LEU A 71 39.53 -38.97 -40.35
C LEU A 71 38.98 -39.01 -38.92
N MET A 72 39.49 -39.90 -38.07
CA MET A 72 39.15 -39.94 -36.64
C MET A 72 39.52 -38.63 -35.93
N ARG A 73 40.74 -38.13 -36.13
CA ARG A 73 41.18 -36.83 -35.57
C ARG A 73 40.32 -35.67 -36.07
N GLN A 74 39.84 -35.73 -37.32
CA GLN A 74 38.93 -34.72 -37.86
C GLN A 74 37.55 -34.79 -37.22
N MET A 75 36.96 -35.98 -37.13
CA MET A 75 35.68 -36.21 -36.47
C MET A 75 35.71 -35.79 -34.99
N GLU A 76 36.81 -36.04 -34.29
CA GLU A 76 36.99 -35.57 -32.91
C GLU A 76 37.06 -34.04 -32.81
N ARG A 77 37.75 -33.38 -33.74
CA ARG A 77 37.76 -31.91 -33.83
C ARG A 77 36.36 -31.35 -34.07
N GLU A 78 35.63 -31.91 -35.04
CA GLU A 78 34.26 -31.49 -35.35
C GLU A 78 33.30 -31.73 -34.18
N LYS A 79 33.42 -32.88 -33.50
CA LYS A 79 32.66 -33.18 -32.29
C LYS A 79 32.95 -32.17 -31.17
N ASN A 80 34.22 -31.83 -30.94
CA ASN A 80 34.59 -30.86 -29.91
C ASN A 80 34.06 -29.47 -30.23
N LEU A 81 34.11 -29.04 -31.50
CA LEU A 81 33.50 -27.77 -31.94
C LEU A 81 31.99 -27.74 -31.69
N LEU A 82 31.28 -28.84 -31.99
CA LEU A 82 29.84 -28.94 -31.71
C LEU A 82 29.55 -28.88 -30.21
N ILE A 83 30.36 -29.53 -29.38
CA ILE A 83 30.23 -29.47 -27.91
C ILE A 83 30.45 -28.04 -27.41
N GLU A 84 31.47 -27.35 -27.91
CA GLU A 84 31.75 -25.95 -27.57
C GLU A 84 30.59 -25.05 -27.96
N GLU A 85 30.04 -25.21 -29.16
CA GLU A 85 28.88 -24.44 -29.64
C GLU A 85 27.63 -24.70 -28.78
N LEU A 86 27.30 -25.96 -28.52
CA LEU A 86 26.15 -26.32 -27.66
C LEU A 86 26.33 -25.81 -26.23
N THR A 87 27.57 -25.84 -25.70
CA THR A 87 27.87 -25.30 -24.37
C THR A 87 27.75 -23.77 -24.35
N ALA A 88 28.23 -23.08 -25.39
CA ALA A 88 28.08 -21.63 -25.54
C ALA A 88 26.60 -21.23 -25.70
N GLN A 89 25.80 -21.99 -26.44
CA GLN A 89 24.36 -21.76 -26.56
C GLN A 89 23.65 -21.98 -25.21
N ASN A 90 23.94 -23.08 -24.50
CA ASN A 90 23.35 -23.35 -23.19
C ASN A 90 23.70 -22.25 -22.15
N THR A 91 24.94 -21.79 -22.13
CA THR A 91 25.34 -20.69 -21.23
C THR A 91 24.65 -19.38 -21.60
N ARG A 92 24.51 -19.06 -22.90
CA ARG A 92 23.76 -17.89 -23.37
C ARG A 92 22.28 -17.97 -22.96
N LEU A 93 21.61 -19.09 -23.21
CA LEU A 93 20.21 -19.29 -22.84
C LEU A 93 20.01 -19.21 -21.32
N SER A 94 20.92 -19.80 -20.54
CA SER A 94 20.88 -19.69 -19.07
C SER A 94 21.01 -18.24 -18.59
N ASN A 95 21.87 -17.45 -19.23
CA ASN A 95 22.02 -16.03 -18.92
C ASN A 95 20.79 -15.21 -19.34
N GLU A 96 20.20 -15.49 -20.50
CA GLU A 96 18.95 -14.86 -20.94
C GLU A 96 17.79 -15.19 -19.99
N LEU A 97 17.68 -16.45 -19.53
CA LEU A 97 16.70 -16.86 -18.52
C LEU A 97 16.90 -16.12 -17.19
N LYS A 98 18.15 -16.00 -16.71
CA LYS A 98 18.46 -15.24 -15.49
C LYS A 98 18.11 -13.76 -15.63
N LYS A 99 18.41 -13.14 -16.78
CA LYS A 99 18.04 -11.75 -17.08
C LYS A 99 16.52 -11.58 -17.09
N ALA A 100 15.78 -12.50 -17.72
CA ALA A 100 14.32 -12.49 -17.73
C ALA A 100 13.71 -12.63 -16.32
N ASN A 101 14.22 -13.56 -15.51
CA ASN A 101 13.78 -13.75 -14.13
C ASN A 101 14.06 -12.51 -13.26
N ALA A 102 15.21 -11.86 -13.43
CA ALA A 102 15.51 -10.62 -12.72
C ALA A 102 14.52 -9.50 -13.09
N THR A 103 14.16 -9.37 -14.37
CA THR A 103 13.14 -8.39 -14.79
C THR A 103 11.74 -8.76 -14.29
N GLU A 104 11.40 -10.05 -14.22
CA GLU A 104 10.13 -10.52 -13.66
C GLU A 104 10.03 -10.17 -12.17
N LEU A 105 11.09 -10.40 -11.40
CA LEU A 105 11.15 -10.02 -9.98
C LEU A 105 11.00 -8.50 -9.79
N GLN A 106 11.68 -7.69 -10.62
CA GLN A 106 11.55 -6.23 -10.58
C GLN A 106 10.12 -5.76 -10.89
N LEU A 107 9.48 -6.32 -11.92
CA LEU A 107 8.10 -5.99 -12.28
C LEU A 107 7.12 -6.45 -11.20
N SER A 108 7.37 -7.60 -10.57
CA SER A 108 6.58 -8.10 -9.44
C SER A 108 6.66 -7.17 -8.23
N ALA A 109 7.85 -6.67 -7.91
CA ALA A 109 8.06 -5.69 -6.85
C ALA A 109 7.32 -4.37 -7.14
N GLN A 110 7.42 -3.85 -8.37
CA GLN A 110 6.68 -2.65 -8.79
C GLN A 110 5.16 -2.85 -8.72
N LEU A 111 4.66 -4.02 -9.11
CA LEU A 111 3.24 -4.36 -8.97
C LEU A 111 2.81 -4.41 -7.50
N GLN A 112 3.64 -4.95 -6.62
CA GLN A 112 3.37 -4.95 -5.19
C GLN A 112 3.34 -3.53 -4.62
N GLU A 113 4.31 -2.69 -4.99
CA GLU A 113 4.35 -1.29 -4.56
C GLU A 113 3.09 -0.52 -5.01
N ILE A 114 2.68 -0.67 -6.26
CA ILE A 114 1.46 -0.03 -6.77
C ILE A 114 0.21 -0.55 -6.03
N LYS A 115 0.13 -1.85 -5.74
CA LYS A 115 -0.95 -2.42 -4.93
C LYS A 115 -0.99 -1.82 -3.54
N GLU A 116 0.16 -1.69 -2.89
CA GLU A 116 0.29 -1.06 -1.57
C GLU A 116 -0.09 0.42 -1.61
N GLN A 117 0.33 1.17 -2.64
CA GLN A 117 -0.08 2.56 -2.83
C GLN A 117 -1.60 2.69 -3.02
N CYS A 118 -2.21 1.82 -3.82
CA CYS A 118 -3.67 1.78 -3.98
C CYS A 118 -4.36 1.45 -2.65
N ASN A 119 -3.86 0.46 -1.91
CA ASN A 119 -4.41 0.09 -0.61
C ASN A 119 -4.30 1.25 0.40
N ARG A 120 -3.17 1.96 0.46
CA ARG A 120 -3.00 3.16 1.30
C ARG A 120 -4.01 4.25 0.94
N ARG A 121 -4.22 4.51 -0.36
CA ARG A 121 -5.24 5.46 -0.82
C ARG A 121 -6.65 5.02 -0.44
N THR A 122 -6.97 3.74 -0.58
CA THR A 122 -8.28 3.19 -0.20
C THR A 122 -8.52 3.36 1.31
N LEU A 123 -7.54 3.04 2.16
CA LEU A 123 -7.64 3.23 3.61
C LEU A 123 -7.80 4.71 3.97
N SER A 124 -7.00 5.60 3.37
CA SER A 124 -7.13 7.05 3.58
C SER A 124 -8.51 7.59 3.17
N ILE A 125 -9.06 7.13 2.04
CA ILE A 125 -10.42 7.49 1.62
C ILE A 125 -11.44 6.97 2.65
N GLN A 126 -11.27 5.75 3.13
CA GLN A 126 -12.15 5.17 4.15
C GLN A 126 -12.12 5.98 5.46
N ASP A 127 -10.95 6.47 5.87
CA ASP A 127 -10.80 7.35 7.04
C ASP A 127 -11.48 8.71 6.84
N HIS A 128 -11.38 9.29 5.64
CA HIS A 128 -12.11 10.52 5.32
C HIS A 128 -13.62 10.30 5.30
N VAL A 129 -14.08 9.16 4.80
CA VAL A 129 -15.51 8.79 4.81
C VAL A 129 -16.02 8.62 6.23
N SER A 130 -15.29 7.92 7.10
CA SER A 130 -15.69 7.74 8.50
C SER A 130 -15.71 9.08 9.26
N SER A 131 -14.74 9.97 9.02
CA SER A 131 -14.73 11.33 9.57
C SER A 131 -15.95 12.15 9.10
N LEU A 132 -16.29 12.07 7.81
CA LEU A 132 -17.50 12.70 7.27
C LEU A 132 -18.79 12.13 7.87
N GLU A 133 -18.86 10.82 8.10
CA GLU A 133 -20.00 10.20 8.78
C GLU A 133 -20.14 10.68 10.22
N SER A 134 -19.03 10.83 10.95
CA SER A 134 -19.03 11.43 12.30
C SER A 134 -19.58 12.86 12.29
N LEU A 135 -19.08 13.72 11.39
CA LEU A 135 -19.56 15.10 11.27
C LEU A 135 -21.04 15.16 10.85
N LYS A 136 -21.49 14.28 9.96
CA LYS A 136 -22.91 14.16 9.59
C LYS A 136 -23.78 13.78 10.79
N ASN A 137 -23.29 12.88 11.65
CA ASN A 137 -24.01 12.50 12.86
C ASN A 137 -24.06 13.65 13.87
N GLU A 138 -22.96 14.39 14.05
CA GLU A 138 -22.93 15.58 14.90
C GLU A 138 -23.91 16.65 14.39
N LEU A 139 -23.92 16.93 13.09
CA LEU A 139 -24.87 17.86 12.48
C LEU A 139 -26.31 17.41 12.69
N ARG A 140 -26.59 16.11 12.57
CA ARG A 140 -27.93 15.54 12.84
C ARG A 140 -28.36 15.81 14.28
N MET A 141 -27.48 15.56 15.26
CA MET A 141 -27.76 15.84 16.67
C MET A 141 -27.99 17.32 16.94
N ILE A 142 -27.21 18.21 16.30
CA ILE A 142 -27.39 19.66 16.44
C ILE A 142 -28.73 20.11 15.84
N LEU A 143 -29.10 19.57 14.67
CA LEU A 143 -30.40 19.86 14.05
C LEU A 143 -31.56 19.38 14.90
N GLU A 144 -31.45 18.21 15.52
CA GLU A 144 -32.46 17.69 16.45
C GLU A 144 -32.60 18.59 17.69
N LYS A 145 -31.47 18.97 18.31
CA LYS A 145 -31.47 19.93 19.43
C LYS A 145 -32.04 21.30 19.04
N LYS A 146 -31.71 21.78 17.84
CA LYS A 146 -32.28 23.03 17.31
C LYS A 146 -33.80 22.92 17.19
N ASN A 147 -34.30 21.82 16.62
CA ASN A 147 -35.73 21.59 16.45
C ASN A 147 -36.46 21.49 17.81
N ASP A 148 -35.86 20.84 18.81
CA ASP A 148 -36.39 20.83 20.19
C ASP A 148 -36.49 22.25 20.78
N LEU A 149 -35.42 23.06 20.63
CA LEU A 149 -35.43 24.44 21.10
C LEU A 149 -36.46 25.31 20.36
N GLU A 150 -36.61 25.13 19.04
CA GLU A 150 -37.64 25.82 18.25
C GLU A 150 -39.05 25.43 18.71
N ASN A 151 -39.30 24.15 19.00
CA ASN A 151 -40.59 23.68 19.53
C ASN A 151 -40.86 24.25 20.92
N ARG A 152 -39.87 24.24 21.82
CA ARG A 152 -39.99 24.83 23.16
C ARG A 152 -40.26 26.33 23.09
N LEU A 153 -39.56 27.04 22.22
CA LEU A 153 -39.78 28.47 21.98
C LEU A 153 -41.20 28.73 21.45
N HIS A 154 -41.68 27.89 20.51
CA HIS A 154 -43.04 28.00 20.00
C HIS A 154 -44.08 27.79 21.11
N MET A 155 -43.91 26.76 21.95
CA MET A 155 -44.79 26.54 23.11
C MET A 155 -44.81 27.75 24.05
N THR A 156 -43.64 28.25 24.47
CA THR A 156 -43.57 29.44 25.33
C THR A 156 -44.16 30.69 24.66
N ALA A 157 -44.02 30.83 23.33
CA ALA A 157 -44.66 31.93 22.59
C ALA A 157 -46.19 31.82 22.63
N THR A 158 -46.75 30.61 22.45
CA THR A 158 -48.19 30.38 22.58
C THR A 158 -48.70 30.61 24.00
N GLU A 159 -47.95 30.18 25.02
CA GLU A 159 -48.27 30.45 26.43
C GLU A 159 -48.26 31.95 26.75
N LYS A 160 -47.28 32.69 26.20
CA LYS A 160 -47.24 34.15 26.33
C LYS A 160 -48.46 34.81 25.68
N GLU A 161 -48.87 34.34 24.49
CA GLU A 161 -50.05 34.86 23.80
C GLU A 161 -51.34 34.59 24.59
N THR A 162 -51.52 33.38 25.12
CA THR A 162 -52.69 33.06 25.96
C THR A 162 -52.72 33.87 27.24
N LEU A 163 -51.57 34.06 27.92
CA LEU A 163 -51.48 34.94 29.08
C LEU A 163 -51.74 36.41 28.73
N SER A 164 -51.30 36.86 27.55
CA SER A 164 -51.60 38.22 27.07
C SER A 164 -53.10 38.42 26.82
N VAL A 165 -53.78 37.42 26.25
CA VAL A 165 -55.25 37.45 26.07
C VAL A 165 -55.93 37.50 27.43
N ALA A 166 -55.54 36.63 28.38
CA ALA A 166 -56.09 36.63 29.73
C ALA A 166 -55.86 37.95 30.47
N LEU A 167 -54.70 38.59 30.28
CA LEU A 167 -54.38 39.91 30.84
C LEU A 167 -55.29 41.01 30.25
N ASN A 168 -55.53 40.97 28.94
CA ASN A 168 -56.43 41.92 28.28
C ASN A 168 -57.87 41.75 28.81
N GLU A 169 -58.37 40.52 28.91
CA GLU A 169 -59.69 40.24 29.48
C GLU A 169 -59.80 40.70 30.95
N ALA A 170 -58.77 40.46 31.76
CA ALA A 170 -58.72 40.95 33.14
C ALA A 170 -58.71 42.48 33.21
N SER A 171 -57.98 43.15 32.30
CA SER A 171 -57.93 44.61 32.20
C SER A 171 -59.28 45.19 31.77
N GLU A 172 -59.95 44.58 30.80
CA GLU A 172 -61.32 44.94 30.40
C GLU A 172 -62.30 44.78 31.56
N ARG A 173 -62.18 43.69 32.33
CA ARG A 173 -62.99 43.47 33.54
C ARG A 173 -62.73 44.53 34.60
N ILE A 174 -61.48 44.90 34.83
CA ILE A 174 -61.12 46.01 35.73
C ILE A 174 -61.78 47.30 35.26
N HIS A 175 -61.66 47.65 33.98
CA HIS A 175 -62.29 48.85 33.43
C HIS A 175 -63.82 48.87 33.57
N ILE A 176 -64.49 47.72 33.40
CA ILE A 176 -65.93 47.61 33.61
C ILE A 176 -66.27 47.83 35.09
N LEU A 177 -65.51 47.23 36.01
CA LEU A 177 -65.71 47.40 37.45
C LEU A 177 -65.42 48.82 37.91
N GLU A 178 -64.38 49.46 37.40
CA GLU A 178 -64.07 50.88 37.65
C GLU A 178 -65.23 51.77 37.21
N ARG A 179 -65.75 51.57 36.00
CA ARG A 179 -66.92 52.31 35.50
C ARG A 179 -68.15 52.10 36.38
N SER A 180 -68.46 50.85 36.73
CA SER A 180 -69.58 50.52 37.62
C SER A 180 -69.43 51.18 38.99
N THR A 181 -68.21 51.21 39.54
CA THR A 181 -67.91 51.87 40.81
C THR A 181 -68.12 53.38 40.71
N MET A 182 -67.66 54.02 39.63
CA MET A 182 -67.93 55.45 39.38
C MET A 182 -69.43 55.73 39.21
N GLU A 183 -70.17 54.87 38.53
CA GLU A 183 -71.63 54.97 38.39
C GLU A 183 -72.36 54.78 39.74
N GLN A 184 -71.88 53.88 40.59
CA GLN A 184 -72.41 53.70 41.94
C GLN A 184 -72.08 54.90 42.84
N ASP A 185 -70.86 55.43 42.76
CA ASP A 185 -70.43 56.59 43.54
C ASP A 185 -71.23 57.84 43.14
N THR A 186 -71.45 58.07 41.84
CA THR A 186 -72.34 59.15 41.37
C THR A 186 -73.79 58.97 41.83
N LYS A 187 -74.34 57.75 41.79
CA LYS A 187 -75.66 57.45 42.37
C LYS A 187 -75.70 57.74 43.88
N TYR A 188 -74.69 57.30 44.63
CA TYR A 188 -74.58 57.55 46.06
C TYR A 188 -74.54 59.06 46.35
N GLN A 189 -73.68 59.81 45.67
CA GLN A 189 -73.61 61.27 45.78
C GLN A 189 -74.97 61.94 45.51
N MET A 190 -75.70 61.50 44.46
CA MET A 190 -77.05 61.99 44.19
C MET A 190 -78.02 61.68 45.33
N THR A 191 -78.00 60.45 45.89
CA THR A 191 -78.85 60.10 47.04
C THR A 191 -78.54 60.92 48.28
N VAL A 192 -77.26 61.16 48.57
CA VAL A 192 -76.83 62.04 49.67
C VAL A 192 -77.34 63.46 49.45
N GLN A 193 -77.19 64.03 48.26
CA GLN A 193 -77.75 65.36 47.95
C GLN A 193 -79.28 65.42 48.13
N THR A 194 -80.01 64.36 47.74
CA THR A 194 -81.46 64.29 47.97
C THR A 194 -81.83 64.15 49.44
N LEU A 195 -81.05 63.40 50.22
CA LEU A 195 -81.22 63.29 51.67
C LEU A 195 -80.98 64.64 52.34
N ASP A 196 -79.87 65.33 52.02
CA ASP A 196 -79.59 66.67 52.52
C ASP A 196 -80.73 67.65 52.17
N ARG A 197 -81.36 67.51 50.99
CA ARG A 197 -82.52 68.33 50.62
C ARG A 197 -83.73 68.00 51.50
N LEU A 198 -84.05 66.71 51.66
CA LEU A 198 -85.15 66.25 52.51
C LEU A 198 -84.92 66.59 53.99
N GLU A 199 -83.69 66.53 54.49
CA GLU A 199 -83.33 66.95 55.85
C GLU A 199 -83.51 68.44 56.05
N ARG A 200 -83.14 69.28 55.07
CA ARG A 200 -83.46 70.72 55.11
C ARG A 200 -84.97 70.94 55.08
N GLU A 201 -85.71 70.23 54.23
CA GLU A 201 -87.18 70.30 54.20
C GLU A 201 -87.79 69.86 55.54
N ASN A 202 -87.35 68.74 56.12
CA ASN A 202 -87.77 68.26 57.44
C ASN A 202 -87.36 69.20 58.56
N GLY A 203 -86.20 69.85 58.46
CA GLY A 203 -85.75 70.90 59.38
C GLY A 203 -86.70 72.09 59.33
N THR A 204 -87.04 72.59 58.14
CA THR A 204 -88.04 73.67 57.99
C THR A 204 -89.45 73.26 58.45
N LEU A 205 -89.83 71.98 58.28
CA LEU A 205 -91.09 71.44 58.79
C LEU A 205 -91.05 71.26 60.31
N SER A 206 -89.91 70.88 60.89
CA SER A 206 -89.69 70.82 62.34
C SER A 206 -89.71 72.20 62.95
N GLU A 207 -89.06 73.21 62.36
CA GLU A 207 -89.19 74.61 62.79
C GLU A 207 -90.65 75.09 62.73
N ARG A 208 -91.41 74.68 61.69
CA ARG A 208 -92.85 74.94 61.63
C ARG A 208 -93.63 74.21 62.73
N LEU A 209 -93.29 72.95 63.03
CA LEU A 209 -93.91 72.18 64.11
C LEU A 209 -93.56 72.74 65.49
N GLU A 210 -92.31 73.16 65.72
CA GLU A 210 -91.84 73.81 66.95
C GLU A 210 -92.45 75.20 67.10
N SER A 211 -92.71 75.91 66.00
CA SER A 211 -93.53 77.13 65.99
C SER A 211 -95.02 76.86 66.29
N PHE A 212 -95.50 75.65 66.00
CA PHE A 212 -96.85 75.17 66.35
C PHE A 212 -96.94 74.69 67.80
N ASP A 213 -95.90 74.03 68.30
CA ASP A 213 -95.77 73.55 69.69
C ASP A 213 -95.57 74.74 70.65
N SER A 214 -94.84 75.77 70.21
CA SER A 214 -94.70 77.05 70.91
C SER A 214 -96.01 77.86 71.01
N GLN A 215 -97.07 77.48 70.28
CA GLN A 215 -98.42 78.07 70.41
C GLN A 215 -99.34 77.30 71.38
N ARG A 216 -98.85 76.26 72.06
CA ARG A 216 -99.64 75.46 73.01
C ARG A 216 -99.09 75.55 74.43
N SER A 217 -99.40 76.66 75.12
CA SER A 217 -99.14 76.82 76.57
C SER A 217 -100.41 76.65 77.40
N HIS A 218 -100.33 75.74 78.39
CA HIS A 218 -101.19 75.50 79.58
C HIS A 218 -102.28 74.39 79.50
N PRO A 219 -102.67 73.74 80.62
CA PRO A 219 -101.88 72.75 81.39
C PRO A 219 -102.72 71.52 81.86
N SER A 220 -102.18 70.29 81.84
CA SER A 220 -102.72 69.19 82.67
C SER A 220 -101.86 67.92 82.65
N ASP A 221 -101.35 67.52 83.82
CA ASP A 221 -101.11 66.12 84.25
C ASP A 221 -102.48 65.48 84.63
N PRO A 222 -102.68 64.14 84.85
CA PRO A 222 -101.70 63.05 85.07
C PRO A 222 -102.04 61.64 84.44
N HIS A 223 -101.05 60.73 84.46
CA HIS A 223 -101.13 59.26 84.67
C HIS A 223 -101.89 58.26 83.73
N HIS A 224 -101.15 57.19 83.41
CA HIS A 224 -101.51 55.76 83.21
C HIS A 224 -102.19 55.25 81.92
N SER A 225 -101.47 54.39 81.17
CA SER A 225 -101.71 52.94 80.93
C SER A 225 -100.99 52.51 79.63
N SER A 226 -100.00 51.63 79.67
CA SER A 226 -100.05 50.16 79.88
C SER A 226 -100.33 49.39 78.58
N LEU A 227 -99.33 48.60 78.17
CA LEU A 227 -99.43 47.28 77.54
C LEU A 227 -100.65 47.03 76.63
N LEU A 228 -100.41 47.06 75.32
CA LEU A 228 -101.09 46.18 74.35
C LEU A 228 -100.03 45.33 73.64
N GLN A 229 -99.49 44.42 74.43
CA GLN A 229 -98.99 43.13 73.99
C GLN A 229 -100.22 42.28 73.58
N GLU A 230 -100.18 41.75 72.35
CA GLU A 230 -100.79 40.49 71.86
C GLU A 230 -102.29 40.21 72.05
N MET A 231 -103.02 39.99 70.95
CA MET A 231 -103.37 38.65 70.43
C MET A 231 -104.58 38.71 69.48
N ASN A 232 -104.35 38.21 68.27
CA ASN A 232 -105.20 37.31 67.49
C ASN A 232 -106.56 37.73 66.90
N GLY A 233 -106.73 37.31 65.64
CA GLY A 233 -107.96 37.30 64.83
C GLY A 233 -107.63 37.74 63.40
N GLU A 234 -106.86 36.98 62.62
CA GLU A 234 -107.35 35.90 61.73
C GLU A 234 -108.64 36.29 61.00
N ASP A 235 -108.57 36.55 59.69
CA ASP A 235 -109.39 35.77 58.75
C ASP A 235 -108.84 35.78 57.32
N ASP A 236 -108.96 34.61 56.73
CA ASP A 236 -108.39 34.09 55.49
C ASP A 236 -109.40 34.31 54.35
N SER A 237 -108.99 34.88 53.21
CA SER A 237 -109.69 34.60 51.95
C SER A 237 -108.94 35.01 50.68
N MET A 238 -108.80 33.98 49.84
CA MET A 238 -108.53 33.97 48.40
C MET A 238 -107.06 33.90 47.94
N MET A 239 -106.54 32.67 48.09
CA MET A 239 -105.83 31.92 47.06
C MET A 239 -106.28 32.27 45.63
N ILE A 240 -105.33 32.63 44.75
CA ILE A 240 -105.28 32.05 43.39
C ILE A 240 -103.84 32.11 42.81
N ASP A 241 -103.22 30.93 42.81
CA ASP A 241 -102.38 30.31 41.77
C ASP A 241 -101.29 31.11 41.02
N GLY A 242 -100.03 30.66 41.14
CA GLY A 242 -98.90 31.22 40.37
C GLY A 242 -97.48 30.83 40.82
N SER A 243 -97.20 29.53 40.94
CA SER A 243 -95.90 28.85 40.79
C SER A 243 -94.56 29.62 40.95
N GLY A 244 -93.83 29.31 42.02
CA GLY A 244 -92.59 28.50 41.89
C GLY A 244 -91.34 29.08 41.22
N ALA A 245 -91.02 30.38 41.33
CA ALA A 245 -89.83 30.93 40.65
C ALA A 245 -88.58 31.17 41.55
N ASN A 246 -88.72 31.33 42.86
CA ASN A 246 -87.60 31.81 43.70
C ASN A 246 -86.80 30.69 44.39
N ASN A 247 -87.39 29.50 44.58
CA ASN A 247 -86.62 28.31 44.98
C ASN A 247 -85.89 27.70 43.78
N ASP A 248 -86.38 27.89 42.55
CA ASP A 248 -85.74 27.37 41.35
C ASP A 248 -84.43 28.08 41.06
N GLU A 249 -84.31 29.40 41.22
CA GLU A 249 -83.05 30.09 40.92
C GLU A 249 -81.92 29.72 41.90
N ALA A 250 -82.22 29.65 43.20
CA ALA A 250 -81.27 29.17 44.20
C ALA A 250 -80.95 27.67 44.02
N THR A 251 -81.94 26.85 43.69
CA THR A 251 -81.74 25.41 43.42
C THR A 251 -80.97 25.20 42.11
N ILE A 252 -81.20 26.01 41.07
CA ILE A 252 -80.51 25.98 39.78
C ILE A 252 -79.06 26.43 39.92
N LEU A 253 -78.77 27.45 40.74
CA LEU A 253 -77.41 27.88 41.06
C LEU A 253 -76.65 26.79 41.83
N LEU A 254 -77.29 26.18 42.84
CA LEU A 254 -76.72 25.06 43.58
C LEU A 254 -76.49 23.84 42.67
N TYR A 255 -77.40 23.56 41.72
CA TYR A 255 -77.27 22.46 40.74
C TYR A 255 -76.18 22.73 39.70
N LYS A 256 -76.01 23.99 39.27
CA LYS A 256 -74.92 24.42 38.38
C LYS A 256 -73.56 24.30 39.06
N GLU A 257 -73.48 24.68 40.32
CA GLU A 257 -72.26 24.57 41.12
C GLU A 257 -71.93 23.11 41.42
N ALA A 258 -72.91 22.29 41.80
CA ALA A 258 -72.76 20.84 41.94
C ALA A 258 -72.35 20.16 40.63
N GLN A 259 -72.88 20.59 39.47
CA GLN A 259 -72.43 20.09 38.15
C GLN A 259 -71.00 20.53 37.80
N SER A 260 -70.59 21.74 38.18
CA SER A 260 -69.23 22.24 37.96
C SER A 260 -68.22 21.43 38.78
N VAL A 261 -68.52 21.21 40.06
CA VAL A 261 -67.70 20.40 40.97
C VAL A 261 -67.68 18.95 40.51
N TYR A 262 -68.81 18.37 40.09
CA TYR A 262 -68.84 17.02 39.54
C TYR A 262 -68.05 16.88 38.23
N LYS A 263 -68.07 17.89 37.34
CA LYS A 263 -67.23 17.90 36.14
C LYS A 263 -65.75 18.01 36.49
N GLN A 264 -65.37 18.89 37.42
CA GLN A 264 -63.98 19.01 37.87
C GLN A 264 -63.48 17.71 38.54
N LEU A 265 -64.32 17.08 39.38
CA LEU A 265 -63.99 15.80 40.01
C LEU A 265 -63.91 14.65 38.99
N LYS A 266 -64.77 14.65 37.96
CA LYS A 266 -64.70 13.70 36.85
C LYS A 266 -63.43 13.87 36.03
N THR A 267 -63.04 15.11 35.71
CA THR A 267 -61.79 15.41 35.00
C THR A 267 -60.59 14.98 35.84
N LEU A 268 -60.56 15.28 37.14
CA LEU A 268 -59.48 14.86 38.05
C LEU A 268 -59.38 13.33 38.18
N CYS A 269 -60.50 12.62 38.26
CA CYS A 269 -60.54 11.16 38.23
C CYS A 269 -60.10 10.59 36.86
N GLN A 270 -60.36 11.29 35.76
CA GLN A 270 -59.86 10.95 34.42
C GLN A 270 -58.33 11.17 34.35
N THR A 271 -57.81 12.26 34.91
CA THR A 271 -56.38 12.55 34.97
C THR A 271 -55.66 11.51 35.82
N LEU A 272 -56.20 11.15 37.00
CA LEU A 272 -55.66 10.10 37.87
C LEU A 272 -55.69 8.71 37.23
N ARG A 273 -56.72 8.40 36.44
CA ARG A 273 -56.83 7.14 35.69
C ARG A 273 -55.88 7.08 34.50
N ASN A 274 -55.59 8.22 33.86
CA ASN A 274 -54.62 8.31 32.77
C ASN A 274 -53.17 8.34 33.27
N THR A 275 -52.88 8.90 34.45
CA THR A 275 -51.54 8.83 35.07
C THR A 275 -51.17 7.45 35.63
N HIS A 276 -52.10 6.51 35.71
CA HIS A 276 -51.84 5.15 36.21
C HIS A 276 -52.00 4.06 35.13
N HIS A 277 -52.20 4.42 33.86
CA HIS A 277 -52.42 3.43 32.79
C HIS A 277 -51.43 3.49 31.61
N ASP A 278 -50.54 4.47 31.54
CA ASP A 278 -49.58 4.61 30.42
C ASP A 278 -48.13 4.76 30.89
N ASP A 279 -47.65 3.87 31.76
CA ASP A 279 -46.21 3.57 31.82
C ASP A 279 -45.95 2.11 32.23
N ASP A 280 -46.35 1.21 31.33
CA ASP A 280 -45.75 -0.12 31.23
C ASP A 280 -44.84 -0.12 30.00
N SER A 281 -43.82 0.73 30.07
CA SER A 281 -42.69 0.69 29.16
C SER A 281 -41.67 -0.29 29.74
N GLY A 282 -41.71 -1.50 29.22
CA GLY A 282 -40.69 -2.51 29.47
C GLY A 282 -39.30 -2.07 29.01
N LEU A 283 -38.34 -2.93 29.40
CA LEU A 283 -36.94 -2.98 28.96
C LEU A 283 -36.04 -2.03 29.77
N HIS A 284 -35.47 -2.43 30.91
CA HIS A 284 -34.43 -3.45 31.11
C HIS A 284 -33.22 -3.33 30.15
N SER A 285 -32.08 -2.95 30.76
CA SER A 285 -30.68 -3.02 30.29
C SER A 285 -30.27 -1.85 29.39
N ASP A 286 -29.19 -1.10 29.63
CA ASP A 286 -27.85 -1.56 30.00
C ASP A 286 -27.11 -0.50 30.82
N MET A 287 -26.47 -0.93 31.91
CA MET A 287 -25.60 -0.10 32.74
C MET A 287 -24.17 -0.51 32.44
N SER A 288 -23.37 0.39 31.88
CA SER A 288 -21.91 0.26 31.87
C SER A 288 -21.20 1.61 31.92
N PHE A 289 -20.47 1.79 33.03
CA PHE A 289 -19.24 2.57 33.22
C PHE A 289 -19.39 4.11 33.29
N SER A 290 -18.85 4.87 34.26
CA SER A 290 -17.79 4.66 35.26
C SER A 290 -17.92 5.69 36.38
N SER A 291 -17.65 5.28 37.62
CA SER A 291 -17.20 6.20 38.67
C SER A 291 -16.34 5.41 39.64
N MET A 292 -15.08 5.82 39.76
CA MET A 292 -14.13 5.37 40.76
C MET A 292 -14.68 5.62 42.16
N ASP A 293 -14.48 4.66 43.05
CA ASP A 293 -14.50 4.95 44.48
C ASP A 293 -13.51 4.11 45.27
N ASN A 294 -13.10 4.73 46.37
CA ASN A 294 -11.96 4.47 47.23
C ASN A 294 -11.88 3.04 47.79
N THR A 295 -10.63 2.58 47.87
CA THR A 295 -10.22 1.31 48.48
C THR A 295 -9.89 1.53 49.95
N SER A 296 -10.46 0.69 50.82
CA SER A 296 -9.96 0.48 52.17
C SER A 296 -9.48 -0.95 52.35
N SER A 297 -8.25 -1.05 52.87
CA SER A 297 -7.66 -2.13 53.67
C SER A 297 -7.40 -3.50 53.03
N SER A 298 -6.11 -3.87 52.97
CA SER A 298 -5.57 -5.18 53.42
C SER A 298 -4.03 -5.16 53.40
N ALA A 299 -3.39 -5.34 54.55
CA ALA A 299 -2.03 -5.90 54.69
C ALA A 299 -2.09 -7.43 54.38
N PRO A 300 -1.00 -8.20 54.14
CA PRO A 300 0.37 -8.03 54.68
C PRO A 300 1.56 -8.46 53.77
N GLN A 301 2.77 -8.27 54.33
CA GLN A 301 4.00 -9.08 54.20
C GLN A 301 4.87 -9.10 52.92
N SER A 302 6.08 -8.53 53.10
CA SER A 302 7.42 -9.09 52.84
C SER A 302 7.68 -9.99 51.63
N VAL A 303 8.63 -9.58 50.77
CA VAL A 303 9.84 -10.37 50.47
C VAL A 303 10.96 -9.49 49.88
N ASP A 304 12.13 -9.70 50.44
CA ASP A 304 13.48 -9.39 49.97
C ASP A 304 13.78 -10.12 48.64
N ALA A 305 14.46 -9.44 47.71
CA ALA A 305 15.37 -10.03 46.72
C ALA A 305 15.95 -8.94 45.81
N GLY A 306 17.23 -8.62 45.97
CA GLY A 306 18.00 -7.92 44.96
C GLY A 306 18.26 -8.80 43.73
N LEU A 307 18.74 -8.18 42.64
CA LEU A 307 19.85 -8.63 41.79
C LEU A 307 19.95 -7.75 40.54
N GLY A 308 21.15 -7.21 40.33
CA GLY A 308 21.56 -6.55 39.09
C GLY A 308 23.06 -6.21 39.16
N PRO A 309 23.94 -7.12 38.70
CA PRO A 309 25.39 -6.99 38.90
C PRO A 309 26.09 -6.25 37.76
N SER A 310 27.07 -5.43 38.16
CA SER A 310 28.42 -5.24 37.61
C SER A 310 28.72 -5.52 36.13
N THR A 311 29.46 -4.61 35.49
CA THR A 311 30.85 -4.87 35.05
C THR A 311 31.68 -3.57 35.09
N GLY A 312 32.87 -3.64 35.70
CA GLY A 312 33.83 -2.54 35.84
C GLY A 312 34.66 -2.28 34.56
N PRO A 313 35.78 -1.51 34.65
CA PRO A 313 36.89 -1.88 35.54
C PRO A 313 37.54 -0.72 36.33
N SER A 314 38.21 -1.10 37.43
CA SER A 314 39.14 -0.31 38.25
C SER A 314 40.52 -0.16 37.59
N PRO A 315 41.46 0.67 38.09
CA PRO A 315 42.30 0.28 39.27
C PRO A 315 42.71 1.40 40.27
N HIS A 316 42.87 0.97 41.53
CA HIS A 316 43.85 1.33 42.58
C HIS A 316 44.15 2.79 42.98
N SER A 317 43.86 3.18 44.25
CA SER A 317 44.85 3.18 45.36
C SER A 317 44.45 4.10 46.54
N SER A 318 44.67 3.54 47.73
CA SER A 318 44.77 4.07 49.10
C SER A 318 45.03 5.56 49.38
N GLY A 319 44.29 6.12 50.36
CA GLY A 319 44.69 7.29 51.17
C GLY A 319 43.53 7.91 51.99
N PRO A 320 43.61 8.03 53.33
CA PRO A 320 42.52 8.50 54.20
C PRO A 320 42.64 9.98 54.60
N VAL A 321 41.51 10.69 54.65
CA VAL A 321 41.29 12.00 55.33
C VAL A 321 39.81 11.98 55.74
N GLY A 322 39.34 12.29 56.94
CA GLY A 322 39.88 13.03 58.06
C GLY A 322 38.82 14.02 58.56
N ILE A 323 38.25 13.71 59.73
CA ILE A 323 37.93 14.66 60.82
C ILE A 323 36.58 15.43 60.78
N ASN A 324 35.83 15.21 61.88
CA ASN A 324 34.89 16.09 62.64
C ASN A 324 33.46 15.54 62.71
N GLY A 325 32.85 15.20 63.84
CA GLY A 325 33.18 15.45 65.24
C GLY A 325 31.88 15.77 66.01
N ARG A 326 31.39 14.83 66.83
CA ARG A 326 30.57 15.08 68.05
C ARG A 326 30.35 13.74 68.76
N GLY A 327 30.93 13.59 69.95
CA GLY A 327 30.78 12.40 70.79
C GLY A 327 29.42 12.39 71.51
N PRO A 328 28.98 11.22 72.03
CA PRO A 328 27.76 11.14 72.82
C PRO A 328 28.06 11.57 74.26
N GLU A 329 27.42 12.66 74.70
CA GLU A 329 27.33 13.09 76.09
C GLU A 329 26.76 11.93 76.94
N LYS A 330 27.52 11.50 77.95
CA LYS A 330 27.11 10.44 78.88
C LYS A 330 26.05 11.00 79.82
N PHE A 331 24.85 10.43 79.84
CA PHE A 331 23.82 10.78 80.82
C PHE A 331 24.32 10.57 82.25
N HIS A 332 24.47 11.65 83.02
CA HIS A 332 24.77 11.57 84.44
C HIS A 332 23.48 11.36 85.25
N ARG A 333 23.53 10.40 86.18
CA ARG A 333 22.44 10.08 87.13
C ARG A 333 22.11 11.33 87.93
N GLY A 334 20.96 11.94 87.64
CA GLY A 334 20.53 13.21 88.21
C GLY A 334 20.07 14.24 87.17
N MET A 335 20.46 14.15 85.89
CA MET A 335 19.97 15.11 84.87
C MET A 335 18.47 14.99 84.61
N LEU A 336 17.94 13.76 84.63
CA LEU A 336 16.48 13.54 84.57
C LEU A 336 15.77 14.06 85.84
N SER A 337 16.44 14.04 87.00
CA SER A 337 15.90 14.60 88.25
C SER A 337 15.92 16.12 88.21
N SER A 338 17.00 16.73 87.73
CA SER A 338 17.13 18.18 87.57
C SER A 338 16.15 18.73 86.52
N ALA A 339 15.97 18.03 85.40
CA ALA A 339 14.98 18.38 84.40
C ALA A 339 13.54 18.18 84.92
N ALA A 340 13.31 17.14 85.74
CA ALA A 340 12.03 16.94 86.41
C ALA A 340 11.76 18.02 87.47
N ASP A 341 12.77 18.43 88.24
CA ASP A 341 12.67 19.50 89.25
C ASP A 341 12.47 20.88 88.61
N GLU A 342 13.14 21.18 87.48
CA GLU A 342 12.87 22.38 86.68
C GLU A 342 11.46 22.36 86.08
N LEU A 343 11.00 21.23 85.56
CA LEU A 343 9.62 21.08 85.07
C LEU A 343 8.61 21.27 86.20
N VAL A 344 8.82 20.68 87.38
CA VAL A 344 7.94 20.85 88.54
C VAL A 344 7.93 22.29 89.03
N HIS A 345 9.08 22.96 89.07
CA HIS A 345 9.18 24.36 89.48
C HIS A 345 8.51 25.32 88.48
N ILE A 346 8.58 25.03 87.17
CA ILE A 346 7.83 25.77 86.14
C ILE A 346 6.33 25.45 86.25
N ILE A 347 5.96 24.20 86.52
CA ILE A 347 4.56 23.76 86.69
C ILE A 347 3.89 24.38 87.93
N MET A 348 4.62 24.55 89.01
CA MET A 348 4.11 25.18 90.23
C MET A 348 4.03 26.70 90.15
N ASN A 349 4.89 27.35 89.35
CA ASN A 349 4.95 28.81 89.23
C ASN A 349 4.14 29.40 88.07
N MET A 350 3.75 28.59 87.09
CA MET A 350 2.76 28.98 86.09
C MET A 350 1.36 28.71 86.66
N ASP A 351 0.49 29.72 86.65
CA ASP A 351 -0.91 29.50 86.98
C ASP A 351 -1.60 28.66 85.88
N ALA A 352 -2.69 27.98 86.24
CA ALA A 352 -3.43 27.12 85.30
C ALA A 352 -3.91 27.88 84.04
N MET A 353 -4.05 29.20 84.14
CA MET A 353 -4.39 30.09 83.04
C MET A 353 -3.23 30.23 82.05
N GLN A 354 -2.01 30.48 82.50
CA GLN A 354 -0.82 30.56 81.64
C GLN A 354 -0.54 29.23 80.95
N PHE A 355 -0.71 28.09 81.64
CA PHE A 355 -0.63 26.77 81.02
C PHE A 355 -1.68 26.59 79.93
N LYS A 356 -2.92 26.97 80.21
CA LYS A 356 -4.00 26.91 79.24
C LYS A 356 -3.69 27.78 78.02
N THR A 357 -3.23 29.01 78.21
CA THR A 357 -2.88 29.92 77.11
C THR A 357 -1.73 29.39 76.26
N MET A 358 -0.66 28.88 76.87
CA MET A 358 0.48 28.28 76.14
C MET A 358 0.07 27.01 75.38
N PHE A 359 -0.78 26.18 75.98
CA PHE A 359 -1.32 24.98 75.34
C PHE A 359 -2.21 25.34 74.15
N GLU A 360 -3.06 26.35 74.30
CA GLU A 360 -3.98 26.84 73.27
C GLU A 360 -3.22 27.52 72.12
N GLN A 361 -2.15 28.26 72.42
CA GLN A 361 -1.22 28.79 71.41
C GLN A 361 -0.49 27.67 70.67
N THR A 362 0.04 26.67 71.38
CA THR A 362 0.74 25.52 70.76
C THR A 362 -0.22 24.70 69.89
N ARG A 363 -1.46 24.52 70.35
CA ARG A 363 -2.52 23.87 69.58
C ARG A 363 -2.88 24.67 68.33
N SER A 364 -3.00 25.99 68.42
CA SER A 364 -3.22 26.85 67.26
C SER A 364 -2.07 26.73 66.25
N MET A 365 -0.82 26.78 66.71
CA MET A 365 0.36 26.61 65.84
C MET A 365 0.41 25.23 65.18
N LEU A 366 0.00 24.16 65.88
CA LEU A 366 -0.08 22.82 65.31
C LEU A 366 -1.15 22.71 64.23
N ILE A 367 -2.31 23.34 64.44
CA ILE A 367 -3.39 23.39 63.44
C ILE A 367 -2.89 24.15 62.19
N ASP A 368 -2.24 25.30 62.36
CA ASP A 368 -1.69 26.06 61.24
C ASP A 368 -0.61 25.25 60.47
N GLN A 369 0.23 24.51 61.19
CA GLN A 369 1.22 23.61 60.59
C GLN A 369 0.57 22.44 59.84
N GLU A 370 -0.50 21.87 60.38
CA GLU A 370 -1.26 20.78 59.74
C GLU A 370 -1.96 21.28 58.46
N GLU A 371 -2.52 22.49 58.48
CA GLU A 371 -3.08 23.14 57.30
C GLU A 371 -2.01 23.41 56.23
N ASP A 372 -0.82 23.87 56.62
CA ASP A 372 0.28 24.10 55.69
C ASP A 372 0.88 22.80 55.15
N LEU A 373 0.94 21.74 55.94
CA LEU A 373 1.29 20.40 55.47
C LEU A 373 0.27 19.90 54.46
N LYS A 374 -1.03 20.08 54.72
CA LYS A 374 -2.09 19.70 53.79
C LYS A 374 -1.98 20.43 52.45
N LYS A 375 -1.75 21.75 52.46
CA LYS A 375 -1.50 22.55 51.25
C LYS A 375 -0.28 22.05 50.47
N LYS A 376 0.80 21.67 51.17
CA LYS A 376 2.00 21.08 50.54
C LYS A 376 1.71 19.71 49.93
N THR A 377 0.95 18.86 50.61
CA THR A 377 0.51 17.56 50.08
C THR A 377 -0.34 17.73 48.82
N ASP A 378 -1.29 18.67 48.82
CA ASP A 378 -2.12 18.97 47.64
C ASP A 378 -1.26 19.49 46.47
N LEU A 379 -0.26 20.34 46.76
CA LEU A 379 0.67 20.83 45.74
C LEU A 379 1.54 19.70 45.17
N ILE A 380 2.03 18.79 46.01
CA ILE A 380 2.80 17.62 45.57
C ILE A 380 1.94 16.76 44.63
N MET A 381 0.70 16.45 45.00
CA MET A 381 -0.21 15.66 44.16
C MET A 381 -0.48 16.36 42.81
N GLN A 382 -0.65 17.68 42.80
CA GLN A 382 -0.80 18.44 41.56
C GLN A 382 0.46 18.41 40.69
N LEU A 383 1.64 18.50 41.29
CA LEU A 383 2.92 18.42 40.58
C LEU A 383 3.16 17.01 40.04
N GLU A 384 2.85 15.97 40.79
CA GLU A 384 2.92 14.57 40.35
C GLU A 384 1.99 14.29 39.18
N SER A 385 0.75 14.79 39.23
CA SER A 385 -0.18 14.69 38.10
C SER A 385 0.35 15.41 36.85
N LYS A 386 0.89 16.62 36.99
CA LYS A 386 1.50 17.36 35.87
C LYS A 386 2.72 16.64 35.30
N LEU A 387 3.55 16.07 36.16
CA LEU A 387 4.73 15.32 35.75
C LEU A 387 4.34 14.05 34.99
N SER A 388 3.31 13.32 35.46
CA SER A 388 2.77 12.16 34.75
C SER A 388 2.23 12.51 33.37
N VAL A 389 1.54 13.65 33.21
CA VAL A 389 1.05 14.10 31.89
C VAL A 389 2.22 14.44 30.98
N GLN A 390 3.21 15.18 31.49
CA GLN A 390 4.41 15.54 30.72
C GLN A 390 5.23 14.31 30.29
N ASP A 391 5.32 13.28 31.14
CA ASP A 391 6.01 12.03 30.80
C ASP A 391 5.30 11.31 29.64
N ILE A 392 3.96 11.26 29.65
CA ILE A 392 3.17 10.67 28.55
C ILE A 392 3.33 11.48 27.26
N GLU A 393 3.25 12.81 27.33
CA GLU A 393 3.46 13.69 26.17
C GLU A 393 4.86 13.53 25.57
N LEU A 394 5.88 13.44 26.42
CA LEU A 394 7.27 13.21 25.99
C LEU A 394 7.43 11.83 25.34
N GLN A 395 6.78 10.81 25.89
CA GLN A 395 6.81 9.46 25.34
C GLN A 395 6.12 9.41 23.97
N SER A 396 4.95 10.04 23.83
CA SER A 396 4.25 10.20 22.55
C SER A 396 5.08 10.96 21.51
N ALA A 397 5.72 12.06 21.91
CA ALA A 397 6.61 12.81 21.00
C ALA A 397 7.84 12.00 20.56
N ILE A 398 8.39 11.15 21.45
CA ILE A 398 9.48 10.23 21.09
C ILE A 398 9.01 9.18 20.08
N GLU A 399 7.82 8.62 20.27
CA GLU A 399 7.21 7.65 19.37
C GLU A 399 6.97 8.26 17.98
N GLU A 400 6.36 9.44 17.90
CA GLU A 400 6.16 10.18 16.65
C GLU A 400 7.48 10.47 15.92
N ARG A 401 8.49 10.94 16.67
CA ARG A 401 9.83 11.19 16.12
C ARG A 401 10.46 9.90 15.57
N ASN A 402 10.33 8.79 16.29
CA ASN A 402 10.89 7.52 15.86
C ASN A 402 10.17 6.99 14.61
N GLN A 403 8.84 7.14 14.54
CA GLN A 403 8.04 6.79 13.38
C GLN A 403 8.45 7.63 12.16
N ALA A 404 8.54 8.95 12.30
CA ALA A 404 8.97 9.83 11.22
C ALA A 404 10.40 9.51 10.74
N ARG A 405 11.29 9.09 11.65
CA ARG A 405 12.65 8.70 11.32
C ARG A 405 12.71 7.37 10.56
N HIS A 406 11.84 6.42 10.88
CA HIS A 406 11.71 5.16 10.17
C HIS A 406 11.11 5.36 8.77
N ASP A 407 10.06 6.17 8.65
CA ASP A 407 9.45 6.49 7.34
C ASP A 407 10.45 7.20 6.42
N ALA A 408 11.27 8.11 6.97
CA ALA A 408 12.32 8.79 6.23
C ALA A 408 13.46 7.83 5.80
N SER A 409 13.84 6.86 6.64
CA SER A 409 14.85 5.86 6.27
C SER A 409 14.34 4.93 5.18
N ASP A 410 13.09 4.48 5.29
CA ASP A 410 12.49 3.54 4.35
C ASP A 410 12.26 4.21 2.99
N SER A 411 11.83 5.48 2.99
CA SER A 411 11.72 6.27 1.76
C SER A 411 13.08 6.53 1.11
N SER A 412 14.13 6.80 1.89
CA SER A 412 15.49 6.98 1.35
C SER A 412 16.05 5.69 0.76
N LEU A 413 15.84 4.55 1.43
CA LEU A 413 16.29 3.24 0.95
C LEU A 413 15.54 2.83 -0.32
N ALA A 414 14.23 3.06 -0.38
CA ALA A 414 13.44 2.81 -1.58
C ALA A 414 13.91 3.69 -2.76
N GLN A 415 14.20 4.97 -2.52
CA GLN A 415 14.74 5.85 -3.55
C GLN A 415 16.14 5.41 -4.01
N ASP A 416 17.02 4.96 -3.11
CA ASP A 416 18.32 4.43 -3.49
C ASP A 416 18.21 3.13 -4.29
N GLU A 417 17.30 2.23 -3.92
CA GLU A 417 17.06 0.98 -4.65
C GLU A 417 16.55 1.23 -6.07
N THR A 418 15.61 2.17 -6.24
CA THR A 418 15.13 2.57 -7.58
C THR A 418 16.24 3.17 -8.43
N VAL A 419 17.12 3.99 -7.85
CA VAL A 419 18.28 4.57 -8.56
C VAL A 419 19.29 3.50 -8.95
N ILE A 420 19.59 2.54 -8.06
CA ILE A 420 20.47 1.41 -8.37
C ILE A 420 19.89 0.58 -9.51
N GLN A 421 18.59 0.31 -9.48
CA GLN A 421 17.94 -0.46 -10.53
C GLN A 421 17.93 0.29 -11.88
N ALA A 422 17.64 1.59 -11.88
CA ALA A 422 17.71 2.41 -13.09
C ALA A 422 19.13 2.45 -13.71
N ARG A 423 20.17 2.46 -12.87
CA ARG A 423 21.57 2.37 -13.33
C ARG A 423 21.86 1.01 -13.97
N LYS A 424 21.43 -0.09 -13.34
CA LYS A 424 21.58 -1.45 -13.90
C LYS A 424 20.85 -1.61 -15.24
N ASP A 425 19.63 -1.10 -15.34
CA ASP A 425 18.83 -1.18 -16.56
C ASP A 425 19.48 -0.40 -17.70
N ARG A 426 20.00 0.80 -17.40
CA ARG A 426 20.80 1.61 -18.35
C ARG A 426 22.05 0.86 -18.80
N ASP A 427 22.80 0.27 -17.87
CA ASP A 427 24.05 -0.44 -18.20
C ASP A 427 23.76 -1.68 -19.06
N ALA A 428 22.70 -2.44 -18.75
CA ALA A 428 22.26 -3.55 -19.57
C ALA A 428 21.78 -3.11 -20.97
N ALA A 429 21.14 -1.94 -21.08
CA ALA A 429 20.76 -1.37 -22.37
C ALA A 429 21.99 -0.98 -23.20
N ILE A 430 23.00 -0.36 -22.56
CA ILE A 430 24.27 -0.03 -23.20
C ILE A 430 24.98 -1.30 -23.68
N GLU A 431 25.06 -2.35 -22.85
CA GLU A 431 25.66 -3.63 -23.23
C GLU A 431 24.98 -4.25 -24.47
N ARG A 432 23.64 -4.28 -24.49
CA ARG A 432 22.88 -4.76 -25.65
C ARG A 432 23.15 -3.94 -26.90
N ARG A 433 23.23 -2.61 -26.77
CA ARG A 433 23.55 -1.70 -27.88
C ARG A 433 24.93 -1.98 -28.43
N THR A 434 25.96 -2.05 -27.58
CA THR A 434 27.33 -2.34 -28.01
C THR A 434 27.45 -3.71 -28.67
N LYS A 435 26.76 -4.73 -28.15
CA LYS A 435 26.73 -6.06 -28.78
C LYS A 435 26.13 -6.01 -30.19
N ALA A 436 25.00 -5.32 -30.37
CA ALA A 436 24.38 -5.16 -31.67
C ALA A 436 25.27 -4.35 -32.64
N GLU A 437 25.95 -3.31 -32.16
CA GLU A 437 26.92 -2.54 -32.94
C GLU A 437 28.09 -3.42 -33.42
N VAL A 438 28.61 -4.30 -32.56
CA VAL A 438 29.68 -5.25 -32.91
C VAL A 438 29.19 -6.28 -33.92
N GLU A 439 28.01 -6.87 -33.74
CA GLU A 439 27.42 -7.82 -34.69
C GLU A 439 27.17 -7.17 -36.06
N LEU A 440 26.71 -5.91 -36.09
CA LEU A 440 26.54 -5.15 -37.32
C LEU A 440 27.87 -4.91 -38.03
N ALA A 441 28.91 -4.53 -37.29
CA ALA A 441 30.26 -4.37 -37.85
C ALA A 441 30.79 -5.70 -38.42
N LYS A 442 30.56 -6.83 -37.73
CA LYS A 442 30.94 -8.16 -38.20
C LYS A 442 30.21 -8.54 -39.50
N ASN A 443 28.89 -8.39 -39.55
CA ASN A 443 28.09 -8.65 -40.75
C ASN A 443 28.54 -7.77 -41.94
N ARG A 444 28.93 -6.52 -41.67
CA ARG A 444 29.46 -5.62 -42.70
C ARG A 444 30.80 -6.13 -43.26
N VAL A 445 31.68 -6.65 -42.41
CA VAL A 445 32.95 -7.26 -42.83
C VAL A 445 32.69 -8.53 -43.64
N GLU A 446 31.80 -9.41 -43.17
CA GLU A 446 31.42 -10.64 -43.88
C GLU A 446 30.84 -10.33 -45.27
N LEU A 447 29.98 -9.31 -45.39
CA LEU A 447 29.45 -8.84 -46.67
C LEU A 447 30.56 -8.32 -47.59
N MET A 448 31.51 -7.55 -47.06
CA MET A 448 32.65 -7.04 -47.84
C MET A 448 33.53 -8.20 -48.33
N GLN A 449 33.77 -9.21 -47.51
CA GLN A 449 34.54 -10.40 -47.89
C GLN A 449 33.82 -11.23 -48.96
N ALA A 450 32.51 -11.45 -48.82
CA ALA A 450 31.71 -12.16 -49.81
C ALA A 450 31.68 -11.42 -51.15
N ASN A 451 31.58 -10.09 -51.14
CA ASN A 451 31.63 -9.27 -52.36
C ASN A 451 33.02 -9.33 -53.02
N SER A 452 34.10 -9.32 -52.23
CA SER A 452 35.46 -9.53 -52.76
C SER A 452 35.61 -10.89 -53.43
N GLN A 453 35.16 -11.96 -52.79
CA GLN A 453 35.19 -13.31 -53.35
C GLN A 453 34.37 -13.41 -54.65
N LEU A 454 33.20 -12.76 -54.68
CA LEU A 454 32.36 -12.71 -55.87
C LEU A 454 33.06 -11.97 -57.02
N LEU A 455 33.71 -10.83 -56.74
CA LEU A 455 34.49 -10.08 -57.72
C LEU A 455 35.65 -10.92 -58.27
N GLU A 456 36.38 -11.64 -57.41
CA GLU A 456 37.45 -12.56 -57.82
C GLU A 456 36.91 -13.70 -58.71
N ALA A 457 35.77 -14.30 -58.36
CA ALA A 457 35.15 -15.36 -59.16
C ALA A 457 34.67 -14.85 -60.52
N ILE A 458 34.11 -13.63 -60.58
CA ILE A 458 33.74 -12.98 -61.83
C ILE A 458 35.00 -12.73 -62.68
N GLN A 459 36.07 -12.22 -62.08
CA GLN A 459 37.33 -11.96 -62.76
C GLN A 459 37.91 -13.25 -63.37
N GLN A 460 37.99 -14.33 -62.60
CA GLN A 460 38.42 -15.65 -63.09
C GLN A 460 37.53 -16.17 -64.22
N LYS A 461 36.21 -16.00 -64.11
CA LYS A 461 35.28 -16.39 -65.18
C LYS A 461 35.50 -15.58 -66.45
N VAL A 462 35.78 -14.28 -66.35
CA VAL A 462 36.11 -13.41 -67.48
C VAL A 462 37.41 -13.86 -68.14
N GLU A 463 38.44 -14.19 -67.36
CA GLU A 463 39.71 -14.70 -67.87
C GLU A 463 39.55 -16.03 -68.63
N LEU A 464 38.75 -16.96 -68.10
CA LEU A 464 38.43 -18.22 -68.78
C LEU A 464 37.63 -18.00 -70.08
N LEU A 465 36.69 -17.06 -70.09
CA LEU A 465 35.96 -16.68 -71.30
C LEU A 465 36.91 -16.10 -72.36
N GLN A 466 37.84 -15.23 -71.97
CA GLN A 466 38.85 -14.70 -72.88
C GLN A 466 39.77 -15.80 -73.43
N GLN A 467 40.20 -16.75 -72.59
CA GLN A 467 40.98 -17.90 -73.04
C GLN A 467 40.19 -18.78 -74.03
N LEU A 468 38.90 -19.02 -73.79
CA LEU A 468 38.04 -19.77 -74.71
C LEU A 468 37.87 -19.05 -76.05
N GLU A 469 37.67 -17.73 -76.03
CA GLU A 469 37.63 -16.91 -77.25
C GLU A 469 38.95 -17.00 -78.02
N GLN A 470 40.10 -16.95 -77.33
CA GLN A 470 41.40 -17.13 -77.96
C GLN A 470 41.55 -18.53 -78.58
N TRP A 471 41.20 -19.59 -77.85
CA TRP A 471 41.20 -20.96 -78.38
C TRP A 471 40.26 -21.12 -79.58
N GLN A 472 39.11 -20.44 -79.55
CA GLN A 472 38.19 -20.42 -80.66
C GLN A 472 38.86 -19.79 -81.89
N ILE A 473 39.51 -18.63 -81.73
CA ILE A 473 40.24 -17.97 -82.82
C ILE A 473 41.33 -18.89 -83.37
N ASP A 474 42.17 -19.46 -82.51
CA ASP A 474 43.27 -20.35 -82.92
C ASP A 474 42.76 -21.60 -83.68
N MET A 475 41.62 -22.18 -83.25
CA MET A 475 40.98 -23.29 -83.96
C MET A 475 40.41 -22.86 -85.32
N HIS A 476 39.83 -21.67 -85.43
CA HIS A 476 39.36 -21.14 -86.71
C HIS A 476 40.54 -20.90 -87.66
N GLU A 477 41.64 -20.32 -87.17
CA GLU A 477 42.88 -20.15 -87.95
C GLU A 477 43.45 -21.50 -88.41
N LEU A 478 43.47 -22.52 -87.55
CA LEU A 478 43.92 -23.87 -87.92
C LEU A 478 43.02 -24.49 -89.01
N ILE A 479 41.70 -24.30 -88.92
CA ILE A 479 40.76 -24.75 -89.94
C ILE A 479 40.99 -24.01 -91.25
N GLU A 480 41.17 -22.69 -91.21
CA GLU A 480 41.48 -21.87 -92.39
C GLU A 480 42.81 -22.29 -93.02
N GLU A 481 43.84 -22.58 -92.23
CA GLU A 481 45.13 -23.09 -92.69
C GLU A 481 45.01 -24.49 -93.28
N GLN A 482 44.23 -25.39 -92.68
CA GLN A 482 43.92 -26.70 -93.23
C GLN A 482 43.15 -26.60 -94.55
N MET A 483 42.17 -25.71 -94.64
CA MET A 483 41.41 -25.47 -95.88
C MET A 483 42.32 -24.88 -96.95
N LYS A 484 43.18 -23.92 -96.62
CA LYS A 484 44.16 -23.32 -97.53
C LYS A 484 45.20 -24.34 -97.99
N ASN A 485 45.68 -25.22 -97.10
CA ASN A 485 46.60 -26.32 -97.44
C ASN A 485 45.94 -27.38 -98.32
N LYS A 486 44.66 -27.70 -98.07
CA LYS A 486 43.88 -28.57 -98.95
C LYS A 486 43.64 -27.94 -100.32
N LEU A 487 43.31 -26.65 -100.37
CA LEU A 487 43.16 -25.91 -101.63
C LEU A 487 44.50 -25.84 -102.39
N ASN A 488 45.61 -25.57 -101.70
CA ASN A 488 46.96 -25.58 -102.28
C ASN A 488 47.37 -26.98 -102.78
N ASN A 489 47.03 -28.04 -102.04
CA ASN A 489 47.29 -29.43 -102.47
C ASN A 489 46.40 -29.83 -103.65
N GLU A 490 45.12 -29.44 -103.68
CA GLU A 490 44.23 -29.67 -104.82
C GLU A 490 44.65 -28.86 -106.06
N THR A 491 45.23 -27.67 -105.90
CA THR A 491 45.82 -26.91 -107.01
C THR A 491 47.16 -27.46 -107.51
N SER A 492 47.85 -28.30 -106.72
CA SER A 492 49.13 -28.92 -107.11
C SER A 492 48.95 -30.28 -107.82
N THR A 493 47.72 -30.78 -107.96
CA THR A 493 47.39 -32.03 -108.67
C THR A 493 46.33 -31.84 -109.76
N LYS A 494 46.68 -31.16 -110.86
CA LYS A 494 46.20 -31.44 -112.23
C LYS A 494 47.00 -30.64 -113.29
N PRO A 495 47.26 -31.20 -114.49
CA PRO A 495 48.28 -30.69 -115.41
C PRO A 495 47.85 -29.47 -116.23
N HIS A 496 48.65 -28.41 -116.05
CA HIS A 496 49.30 -27.48 -117.01
C HIS A 496 48.61 -26.95 -118.30
N THR A 497 48.48 -25.60 -118.33
CA THR A 497 48.63 -24.61 -119.44
C THR A 497 47.57 -24.51 -120.56
N PRO A 498 47.35 -23.34 -121.25
CA PRO A 498 47.94 -21.99 -121.11
C PRO A 498 46.95 -20.75 -121.15
N GLN A 499 47.48 -19.60 -120.68
CA GLN A 499 47.35 -18.19 -121.13
C GLN A 499 46.01 -17.53 -121.60
N ARG A 500 45.66 -16.44 -120.88
CA ARG A 500 45.35 -15.01 -121.27
C ARG A 500 44.23 -14.70 -122.31
N PRO A 501 43.58 -13.49 -122.32
CA PRO A 501 43.93 -12.27 -121.57
C PRO A 501 42.79 -11.40 -120.97
N SER A 502 43.21 -10.55 -120.01
CA SER A 502 42.83 -9.14 -119.73
C SER A 502 41.42 -8.60 -120.03
N SER A 503 40.83 -7.93 -119.03
CA SER A 503 40.64 -6.45 -118.98
C SER A 503 39.77 -6.05 -117.77
N GLN A 504 40.34 -5.33 -116.79
CA GLN A 504 40.09 -3.91 -116.44
C GLN A 504 38.84 -3.66 -115.59
N GLN A 505 38.98 -3.19 -114.34
CA GLN A 505 39.15 -1.78 -113.90
C GLN A 505 37.87 -0.97 -114.19
N THR A 506 37.16 -0.42 -113.22
CA THR A 506 37.48 0.79 -112.43
C THR A 506 36.29 0.97 -111.45
N GLY A 507 36.48 1.38 -110.20
CA GLY A 507 36.65 2.76 -109.73
C GLY A 507 36.05 2.82 -108.32
N SER A 508 36.79 3.30 -107.32
CA SER A 508 36.64 4.63 -106.70
C SER A 508 35.27 4.82 -106.02
N SER A 509 35.10 5.35 -104.82
CA SER A 509 35.95 6.02 -103.84
C SER A 509 34.96 6.63 -102.84
N GLY A 510 35.39 6.86 -101.60
CA GLY A 510 34.89 8.02 -100.85
C GLY A 510 33.90 7.76 -99.72
N SER A 511 34.44 7.85 -98.51
CA SER A 511 34.06 8.82 -97.47
C SER A 511 32.72 8.70 -96.70
N SER A 512 32.94 8.64 -95.37
CA SER A 512 32.35 9.48 -94.32
C SER A 512 30.95 9.25 -93.76
N SER A 513 30.97 9.00 -92.44
CA SER A 513 30.27 9.70 -91.36
C SER A 513 28.83 9.34 -90.97
N ALA A 514 28.71 9.11 -89.65
CA ALA A 514 27.71 9.58 -88.70
C ALA A 514 26.31 8.95 -88.66
N GLY A 515 26.00 8.39 -87.47
CA GLY A 515 24.96 8.99 -86.63
C GLY A 515 23.75 8.13 -86.22
N SER A 516 23.46 8.16 -84.92
CA SER A 516 22.18 7.91 -84.21
C SER A 516 21.74 6.45 -83.99
N SER A 517 21.64 5.98 -82.73
CA SER A 517 20.56 6.22 -81.72
C SER A 517 19.25 5.52 -82.09
N ALA A 518 18.44 4.90 -81.21
CA ALA A 518 18.53 4.42 -79.84
C ALA A 518 17.28 3.54 -79.59
N SER A 519 17.21 2.97 -78.39
CA SER A 519 16.00 2.54 -77.65
C SER A 519 15.44 1.14 -77.95
N ASN A 520 15.67 0.12 -77.10
CA ASN A 520 15.16 -0.10 -75.73
C ASN A 520 13.72 -0.64 -75.69
N ARG A 521 13.55 -1.89 -75.20
CA ARG A 521 12.43 -2.29 -74.34
C ARG A 521 12.69 -3.62 -73.59
N LYS A 522 13.32 -3.44 -72.42
CA LYS A 522 13.02 -3.96 -71.08
C LYS A 522 12.52 -5.40 -70.86
N SER A 523 13.38 -6.09 -70.11
CA SER A 523 13.20 -7.22 -69.19
C SER A 523 12.04 -7.06 -68.18
N ARG A 524 11.33 -8.16 -67.93
CA ARG A 524 10.47 -8.42 -66.75
C ARG A 524 10.83 -9.82 -66.23
N LEU A 525 11.57 -9.89 -65.13
CA LEU A 525 11.50 -10.98 -64.15
C LEU A 525 12.50 -10.71 -63.01
N LEU A 526 12.08 -9.88 -62.05
CA LEU A 526 12.66 -9.89 -60.70
C LEU A 526 11.60 -9.33 -59.75
N ASP A 527 10.85 -10.24 -59.12
CA ASP A 527 10.07 -9.95 -57.93
C ASP A 527 9.82 -11.29 -57.23
N LEU A 528 10.56 -11.51 -56.13
CA LEU A 528 10.19 -12.32 -54.98
C LEU A 528 11.37 -12.33 -54.01
N PHE A 529 11.06 -12.19 -52.72
CA PHE A 529 11.95 -12.19 -51.54
C PHE A 529 12.50 -10.83 -51.07
N TYR A 530 11.58 -9.99 -50.62
CA TYR A 530 11.74 -9.30 -49.34
C TYR A 530 10.47 -9.54 -48.53
N HIS A 531 10.58 -10.24 -47.39
CA HIS A 531 9.80 -10.10 -46.15
C HIS A 531 10.14 -11.28 -45.24
N ARG A 532 11.21 -11.14 -44.44
CA ARG A 532 11.17 -11.44 -43.00
C ARG A 532 12.23 -10.62 -42.29
#